data_AF-A0A9D8AZQ2-F1
#
_entry.id   AF-A0A9D8AZQ2-F1
#
_cell.length_a   1.000
_cell.length_b   1.000
_cell.length_c   1.000
_cell.angle_alpha   90.00
_cell.angle_beta   90.00
_cell.angle_gamma   90.00
#
_symmetry.space_group_name_H-M   'P 1'
#
loop_
_entity.id
_entity.type
_entity.pdbx_description
1 polymer ?
#
loop_
_entity_poly.entity_id
_entity_poly.type
_entity_poly.pdbx_seq_one_letter_code
_entity_poly.pdbx_strand_id
1 'polypeptide(L)'
;MQTKNAKAATTYLLEIPDLLKVVEAWDVRVRAKLSPDVLWYAKLSRDGLELAERMVGHVGRRELVARGLARLCSRANIAYHSPHKLRHGHAVYAIGNATTIADFKAVSQNLMHGSLSITDRVYGVLQGDDIRARIRALGGSTTAQPVASASGDKAAILAQIHMLLAQLEEG
;
A
#
# COMPACT_ATOMS: atom_id res chain seq x y z
N MET A 1 -1.53 -11.05 20.27
CA MET A 1 -0.11 -10.60 20.14
C MET A 1 0.01 -9.27 20.88
N GLN A 2 0.72 -9.21 22.01
CA GLN A 2 0.96 -7.92 22.68
C GLN A 2 2.13 -7.21 22.01
N THR A 3 1.88 -5.99 21.51
CA THR A 3 2.93 -5.12 20.96
C THR A 3 3.47 -4.21 22.06
N LYS A 4 4.62 -3.58 21.80
CA LYS A 4 5.41 -2.77 22.76
C LYS A 4 4.66 -1.56 23.38
N ASN A 5 3.42 -1.30 22.96
CA ASN A 5 2.56 -0.22 23.46
C ASN A 5 1.15 -0.71 23.87
N ALA A 6 0.96 -2.01 24.13
CA ALA A 6 -0.33 -2.64 24.46
C ALA A 6 -1.48 -2.39 23.45
N LYS A 7 -1.18 -1.84 22.26
CA LYS A 7 -2.16 -1.67 21.18
C LYS A 7 -2.29 -2.98 20.42
N ALA A 8 -3.45 -3.62 20.56
CA ALA A 8 -3.90 -4.63 19.62
C ALA A 8 -4.60 -3.91 18.46
N ALA A 9 -4.25 -4.26 17.23
CA ALA A 9 -4.99 -3.84 16.05
C ALA A 9 -5.13 -5.03 15.11
N THR A 10 -6.25 -5.08 14.41
CA THR A 10 -6.46 -6.00 13.30
C THR A 10 -5.77 -5.42 12.08
N THR A 11 -4.89 -6.22 11.46
CA THR A 11 -4.28 -5.89 10.18
C THR A 11 -5.01 -6.66 9.08
N TYR A 12 -5.36 -5.96 8.01
CA TYR A 12 -5.97 -6.50 6.82
C TYR A 12 -4.91 -6.71 5.73
N LEU A 13 -5.11 -7.71 4.87
CA LEU A 13 -4.26 -7.97 3.73
C LEU A 13 -4.73 -7.14 2.53
N LEU A 14 -3.79 -6.71 1.70
CA LEU A 14 -4.13 -6.19 0.37
C LEU A 14 -4.59 -7.34 -0.51
N GLU A 15 -5.61 -7.10 -1.33
CA GLU A 15 -6.10 -8.06 -2.32
C GLU A 15 -5.14 -8.14 -3.51
N ILE A 16 -4.04 -8.85 -3.32
CA ILE A 16 -3.05 -9.16 -4.37
C ILE A 16 -3.21 -10.66 -4.67
N PRO A 17 -3.96 -11.04 -5.73
CA PRO A 17 -4.40 -12.43 -5.93
C PRO A 17 -3.26 -13.44 -5.92
N ASP A 18 -2.13 -13.12 -6.54
CA ASP A 18 -1.00 -14.05 -6.61
C ASP A 18 -0.32 -14.28 -5.26
N LEU A 19 -0.34 -13.28 -4.36
CA LEU A 19 0.15 -13.45 -3.00
C LEU A 19 -0.86 -14.20 -2.12
N LEU A 20 -2.16 -13.91 -2.29
CA LEU A 20 -3.23 -14.58 -1.54
C LEU A 20 -3.26 -16.08 -1.85
N LYS A 21 -3.09 -16.49 -3.11
CA LYS A 21 -2.99 -17.92 -3.49
C LYS A 21 -1.93 -18.67 -2.68
N VAL A 22 -0.76 -18.07 -2.47
CA VAL A 22 0.34 -18.69 -1.70
C VAL A 22 -0.02 -18.79 -0.21
N VAL A 23 -0.65 -17.74 0.33
CA VAL A 23 -1.10 -17.68 1.73
C VAL A 23 -2.19 -18.72 2.00
N GLU A 24 -3.17 -18.83 1.11
CA GLU A 24 -4.26 -19.81 1.17
C GLU A 24 -3.73 -21.24 1.05
N ALA A 25 -2.84 -21.51 0.10
CA ALA A 25 -2.23 -22.83 -0.05
C ALA A 25 -1.45 -23.25 1.22
N TRP A 26 -0.77 -22.29 1.85
CA TRP A 26 -0.12 -22.54 3.14
C TRP A 26 -1.13 -22.80 4.27
N ASP A 27 -2.19 -22.00 4.35
CA ASP A 27 -3.24 -22.18 5.35
C ASP A 27 -3.89 -23.57 5.24
N VAL A 28 -4.28 -23.98 4.03
CA VAL A 28 -4.82 -25.33 3.76
C VAL A 28 -3.84 -26.40 4.24
N ARG A 29 -2.54 -26.27 3.94
CA ARG A 29 -1.53 -27.24 4.37
C ARG A 29 -1.40 -27.32 5.89
N VAL A 30 -1.47 -26.19 6.59
CA VAL A 30 -1.39 -26.14 8.06
C VAL A 30 -2.65 -26.72 8.69
N ARG A 31 -3.83 -26.31 8.22
CA ARG A 31 -5.12 -26.72 8.78
C ARG A 31 -5.52 -28.15 8.45
N ALA A 32 -4.94 -28.73 7.40
CA ALA A 32 -5.08 -30.17 7.13
C ALA A 32 -4.33 -31.05 8.14
N LYS A 33 -3.29 -30.53 8.82
CA LYS A 33 -2.42 -31.32 9.69
C LYS A 33 -2.45 -30.92 11.17
N LEU A 34 -2.79 -29.68 11.48
CA LEU A 34 -2.67 -29.11 12.82
C LEU A 34 -4.00 -28.51 13.28
N SER A 35 -4.27 -28.60 14.59
CA SER A 35 -5.43 -27.98 15.23
C SER A 35 -5.51 -26.45 14.95
N PRO A 36 -6.72 -25.85 14.89
CA PRO A 36 -6.92 -24.41 14.81
C PRO A 36 -6.11 -23.59 15.83
N ASP A 37 -5.89 -24.15 17.02
CA ASP A 37 -5.19 -23.51 18.14
C ASP A 37 -3.66 -23.49 17.98
N VAL A 38 -3.13 -24.28 17.04
CA VAL A 38 -1.70 -24.28 16.70
C VAL A 38 -1.35 -23.01 15.93
N LEU A 39 -0.15 -22.50 16.15
CA LEU A 39 0.37 -21.33 15.45
C LEU A 39 0.41 -21.52 13.93
N TRP A 40 -0.18 -20.57 13.21
CA TRP A 40 -0.23 -20.57 11.74
C TRP A 40 1.14 -20.62 11.06
N TYR A 41 2.14 -19.92 11.62
CA TYR A 41 3.54 -20.07 11.22
C TYR A 41 4.16 -21.27 11.94
N ALA A 42 3.82 -22.47 11.47
CA ALA A 42 4.27 -23.73 12.02
C ALA A 42 5.74 -24.02 11.65
N LYS A 43 6.43 -24.79 12.51
CA LYS A 43 7.79 -25.23 12.25
C LYS A 43 7.76 -26.45 11.34
N LEU A 44 8.70 -26.57 10.41
CA LEU A 44 8.94 -27.83 9.71
C LEU A 44 9.73 -28.80 10.60
N SER A 45 9.47 -30.09 10.45
CA SER A 45 10.28 -31.19 10.96
C SER A 45 11.72 -31.12 10.42
N ARG A 46 12.63 -31.91 11.01
CA ARG A 46 14.07 -31.87 10.63
C ARG A 46 14.31 -32.30 9.18
N ASP A 47 13.49 -33.21 8.66
CA ASP A 47 13.49 -33.65 7.26
C ASP A 47 12.79 -32.65 6.31
N GLY A 48 12.10 -31.64 6.85
CA GLY A 48 11.38 -30.63 6.08
C GLY A 48 10.04 -31.11 5.48
N LEU A 49 9.61 -32.34 5.76
CA LEU A 49 8.44 -32.95 5.12
C LEU A 49 7.15 -32.69 5.91
N GLU A 50 7.25 -32.65 7.23
CA GLU A 50 6.13 -32.58 8.15
C GLU A 50 6.06 -31.24 8.89
N LEU A 51 4.85 -30.90 9.34
CA LEU A 51 4.62 -29.75 10.20
C LEU A 51 4.68 -30.20 11.65
N ALA A 52 5.50 -29.54 12.46
CA ALA A 52 5.59 -29.79 13.88
C ALA A 52 4.58 -28.90 14.63
N GLU A 53 3.76 -29.53 15.47
CA GLU A 53 2.82 -28.85 16.35
C GLU A 53 3.54 -27.90 17.30
N ARG A 54 3.03 -26.67 17.39
CA ARG A 54 3.49 -25.72 18.40
C ARG A 54 2.41 -24.72 18.78
N MET A 55 2.04 -24.75 20.04
CA MET A 55 1.03 -23.85 20.62
C MET A 55 1.62 -22.48 21.00
N VAL A 56 2.93 -22.41 21.30
CA VAL A 56 3.54 -21.21 21.90
C VAL A 56 4.70 -20.62 21.07
N GLY A 57 4.82 -19.29 21.16
CA GLY A 57 6.00 -18.48 20.81
C GLY A 57 7.35 -19.13 21.14
N HIS A 58 8.34 -18.96 20.27
CA HIS A 58 9.74 -19.19 20.63
C HIS A 58 10.46 -17.83 20.74
N VAL A 59 11.28 -17.67 21.76
CA VAL A 59 12.24 -16.56 21.85
C VAL A 59 13.19 -16.65 20.65
N GLY A 60 13.37 -15.57 19.89
CA GLY A 60 14.19 -15.61 18.68
C GLY A 60 13.43 -15.94 17.38
N ARG A 61 12.09 -15.97 17.41
CA ARG A 61 11.26 -16.20 16.20
C ARG A 61 11.58 -15.21 15.09
N ARG A 62 11.85 -13.95 15.43
CA ARG A 62 12.17 -12.89 14.46
C ARG A 62 13.44 -13.23 13.68
N GLU A 63 14.49 -13.65 14.38
CA GLU A 63 15.79 -14.02 13.83
C GLU A 63 15.67 -15.29 12.97
N LEU A 64 14.84 -16.25 13.38
CA LEU A 64 14.54 -17.45 12.58
C LEU A 64 13.85 -17.10 11.26
N VAL A 65 12.84 -16.23 11.29
CA VAL A 65 12.15 -15.75 10.08
C VAL A 65 13.12 -15.00 9.17
N ALA A 66 13.92 -14.07 9.72
CA ALA A 66 14.90 -13.31 8.94
C ALA A 66 15.94 -14.22 8.26
N ARG A 67 16.49 -15.22 8.98
CA ARG A 67 17.42 -16.19 8.39
C ARG A 67 16.76 -17.10 7.36
N GLY A 68 15.50 -17.51 7.60
CA GLY A 68 14.72 -18.28 6.63
C GLY A 68 14.51 -17.51 5.33
N LEU A 69 14.08 -16.26 5.45
CA LEU A 69 13.88 -15.35 4.33
C LEU A 69 15.18 -15.09 3.55
N ALA A 70 16.30 -14.82 4.23
CA ALA A 70 17.58 -14.63 3.58
C ALA A 70 18.01 -15.85 2.75
N ARG A 71 17.81 -17.07 3.30
CA ARG A 71 18.08 -18.32 2.56
C ARG A 71 17.16 -18.50 1.36
N LEU A 72 15.87 -18.16 1.50
CA LEU A 72 14.93 -18.22 0.38
C LEU A 72 15.32 -17.25 -0.74
N CYS A 73 15.63 -16.00 -0.39
CA CYS A 73 16.11 -14.99 -1.34
C CYS A 73 17.37 -15.46 -2.07
N SER A 74 18.35 -16.00 -1.35
CA SER A 74 19.57 -16.55 -1.94
C SER A 74 19.28 -17.69 -2.92
N ARG A 75 18.40 -18.62 -2.57
CA ARG A 75 18.00 -19.74 -3.47
C ARG A 75 17.24 -19.26 -4.71
N ALA A 76 16.45 -18.21 -4.58
CA ALA A 76 15.71 -17.61 -5.68
C ALA A 76 16.54 -16.61 -6.49
N ASN A 77 17.82 -16.40 -6.14
CA ASN A 77 18.70 -15.41 -6.75
C ASN A 77 18.14 -13.98 -6.74
N ILE A 78 17.52 -13.58 -5.63
CA ILE A 78 16.99 -12.22 -5.42
C ILE A 78 17.68 -11.55 -4.22
N ALA A 79 17.74 -10.22 -4.26
CA ALA A 79 18.28 -9.43 -3.17
C ALA A 79 17.47 -9.64 -1.88
N TYR A 80 18.16 -9.88 -0.77
CA TYR A 80 17.51 -9.95 0.54
C TYR A 80 17.18 -8.55 1.04
N HIS A 81 15.94 -8.39 1.51
CA HIS A 81 15.49 -7.21 2.23
C HIS A 81 14.98 -7.60 3.61
N SER A 82 15.34 -6.81 4.63
CA SER A 82 14.92 -7.08 6.00
C SER A 82 13.39 -6.99 6.14
N PRO A 83 12.78 -7.61 7.16
CA PRO A 83 11.33 -7.50 7.41
C PRO A 83 10.83 -6.06 7.47
N HIS A 84 11.64 -5.12 7.96
CA HIS A 84 11.30 -3.70 7.96
C HIS A 84 11.27 -3.12 6.53
N LYS A 85 12.21 -3.49 5.66
CA LYS A 85 12.23 -3.05 4.26
C LYS A 85 11.06 -3.66 3.47
N LEU A 86 10.68 -4.90 3.74
CA LEU A 86 9.47 -5.51 3.16
C LEU A 86 8.19 -4.79 3.62
N ARG A 87 8.06 -4.46 4.91
CA ARG A 87 6.95 -3.63 5.42
C ARG A 87 6.91 -2.27 4.72
N HIS A 88 8.07 -1.69 4.46
CA HIS A 88 8.16 -0.43 3.73
C HIS A 88 7.70 -0.56 2.27
N GLY A 89 8.17 -1.57 1.54
CA GLY A 89 7.68 -1.84 0.18
C GLY A 89 6.17 -2.07 0.12
N HIS A 90 5.62 -2.83 1.07
CA HIS A 90 4.17 -3.02 1.20
C HIS A 90 3.41 -1.71 1.41
N ALA A 91 3.90 -0.84 2.28
CA ALA A 91 3.31 0.47 2.53
C ALA A 91 3.35 1.37 1.29
N VAL A 92 4.50 1.43 0.61
CA VAL A 92 4.67 2.22 -0.63
C VAL A 92 3.72 1.71 -1.72
N TYR A 93 3.61 0.40 -1.91
CA TYR A 93 2.65 -0.19 -2.85
C TYR A 93 1.21 0.20 -2.52
N ALA A 94 0.80 0.08 -1.25
CA ALA A 94 -0.55 0.41 -0.81
C ALA A 94 -0.88 1.90 -1.04
N ILE A 95 0.06 2.79 -0.70
CA ILE A 95 -0.08 4.25 -0.92
C ILE A 95 -0.10 4.58 -2.40
N GLY A 96 0.70 3.90 -3.22
CA GLY A 96 0.70 4.07 -4.67
C GLY A 96 -0.64 3.76 -5.32
N ASN A 97 -1.43 2.86 -4.73
CA ASN A 97 -2.77 2.49 -5.18
C ASN A 97 -3.89 3.25 -4.44
N ALA A 98 -3.58 4.07 -3.45
CA ALA A 98 -4.57 4.87 -2.75
C ALA A 98 -5.09 5.99 -3.67
N THR A 99 -6.42 6.08 -3.80
CA THR A 99 -7.09 7.06 -4.67
C THR A 99 -7.73 8.18 -3.86
N THR A 100 -8.04 7.92 -2.60
CA THR A 100 -8.66 8.87 -1.68
C THR A 100 -7.84 9.07 -0.41
N ILE A 101 -8.12 10.17 0.30
CA ILE A 101 -7.58 10.39 1.66
C ILE A 101 -8.06 9.31 2.64
N ALA A 102 -9.25 8.74 2.42
CA ALA A 102 -9.75 7.63 3.21
C ALA A 102 -8.89 6.37 3.02
N ASP A 103 -8.49 6.05 1.79
CA ASP A 103 -7.58 4.95 1.48
C ASP A 103 -6.22 5.15 2.17
N PHE A 104 -5.66 6.36 2.05
CA PHE A 104 -4.39 6.70 2.69
C PHE A 104 -4.45 6.56 4.23
N LYS A 105 -5.57 6.98 4.83
CA LYS A 105 -5.82 6.79 6.27
C LYS A 105 -5.98 5.33 6.64
N ALA A 106 -6.67 4.53 5.82
CA ALA A 106 -6.82 3.10 6.03
C ALA A 106 -5.46 2.39 6.02
N VAL A 107 -4.59 2.69 5.04
CA VAL A 107 -3.22 2.16 4.99
C VAL A 107 -2.43 2.55 6.25
N SER A 108 -2.49 3.81 6.66
CA SER A 108 -1.82 4.30 7.87
C SER A 108 -2.29 3.56 9.13
N GLN A 109 -3.59 3.32 9.28
CA GLN A 109 -4.17 2.59 10.40
C GLN A 109 -3.83 1.10 10.36
N ASN A 110 -3.81 0.49 9.18
CA ASN A 110 -3.39 -0.90 8.96
C ASN A 110 -1.92 -1.13 9.38
N LEU A 111 -1.08 -0.11 9.19
CA LEU A 111 0.31 -0.07 9.64
C LEU A 111 0.46 0.37 11.11
N MET A 112 -0.64 0.62 11.82
CA MET A 112 -0.66 1.05 13.22
C MET A 112 0.17 2.33 13.49
N HIS A 113 0.28 3.20 12.49
CA HIS A 113 0.96 4.48 12.65
C HIS A 113 0.12 5.44 13.48
N GLY A 114 0.73 6.07 14.48
CA GLY A 114 0.05 7.00 15.40
C GLY A 114 -0.43 8.30 14.75
N SER A 115 0.03 8.62 13.53
CA SER A 115 -0.41 9.76 12.75
C SER A 115 -0.14 9.56 11.25
N LEU A 116 -0.89 10.29 10.41
CA LEU A 116 -0.67 10.35 8.96
C LEU A 116 0.72 10.92 8.62
N SER A 117 1.25 11.83 9.45
CA SER A 117 2.58 12.42 9.27
C SER A 117 3.73 11.43 9.39
N ILE A 118 3.54 10.29 10.06
CA ILE A 118 4.53 9.20 10.07
C ILE A 118 4.47 8.45 8.73
N THR A 119 3.28 8.18 8.22
CA THR A 119 3.08 7.51 6.93
C THR A 119 3.59 8.35 5.77
N ASP A 120 3.30 9.66 5.78
CA ASP A 120 3.77 10.61 4.78
C ASP A 120 5.31 10.80 4.83
N ARG A 121 5.89 11.02 6.02
CA ARG A 121 7.34 11.17 6.18
C ARG A 121 8.13 9.89 5.85
N VAL A 122 7.56 8.72 6.09
CA VAL A 122 8.26 7.43 5.93
C VAL A 122 8.00 6.78 4.57
N TYR A 123 6.88 7.07 3.91
CA TYR A 123 6.47 6.41 2.67
C TYR A 123 5.95 7.35 1.56
N GLY A 124 5.73 8.63 1.85
CA GLY A 124 5.24 9.64 0.89
C GLY A 124 6.32 10.18 -0.05
N VAL A 125 7.59 9.77 0.10
CA VAL A 125 8.64 10.10 -0.86
C VAL A 125 8.45 9.24 -2.11
N LEU A 126 7.64 9.76 -3.03
CA LEU A 126 7.51 9.23 -4.38
C LEU A 126 8.87 9.26 -5.07
N GLN A 127 9.19 8.20 -5.84
CA GLN A 127 10.40 8.21 -6.66
C GLN A 127 10.24 9.19 -7.83
N GLY A 128 11.35 9.70 -8.37
CA GLY A 128 11.33 10.77 -9.38
C GLY A 128 10.46 10.46 -10.60
N ASP A 129 10.44 9.20 -11.05
CA ASP A 129 9.62 8.77 -12.18
C ASP A 129 8.14 8.68 -11.83
N ASP A 130 7.79 8.27 -10.59
CA ASP A 130 6.40 8.26 -10.10
C ASP A 130 5.86 9.69 -9.96
N ILE A 131 6.68 10.64 -9.50
CA ILE A 131 6.33 12.06 -9.44
C ILE A 131 6.02 12.56 -10.86
N ARG A 132 6.91 12.28 -11.82
CA ARG A 132 6.74 12.69 -13.21
C ARG A 132 5.45 12.13 -13.81
N ALA A 133 5.20 10.84 -13.63
CA ALA A 133 4.00 10.18 -14.17
C ALA A 133 2.71 10.76 -13.55
N ARG A 134 2.69 10.95 -12.23
CA ARG A 134 1.54 11.53 -11.52
C ARG A 134 1.28 12.99 -11.92
N ILE A 135 2.31 13.83 -11.97
CA ILE A 135 2.18 15.22 -12.42
C ILE A 135 1.68 15.29 -13.87
N ARG A 136 2.17 14.41 -14.76
CA ARG A 136 1.65 14.32 -16.13
C ARG A 136 0.17 13.92 -16.17
N ALA A 137 -0.24 12.97 -15.32
CA ALA A 137 -1.64 12.54 -15.24
C ALA A 137 -2.56 13.64 -14.70
N LEU A 138 -2.08 14.50 -13.80
CA LEU A 138 -2.85 15.68 -13.34
C LEU A 138 -3.13 16.68 -14.47
N GLY A 139 -2.24 16.75 -15.48
CA GLY A 139 -2.43 17.57 -16.67
C GLY A 139 -3.36 16.96 -17.73
N GLY A 140 -3.90 15.74 -17.50
CA GLY A 140 -4.58 14.96 -18.54
C GLY A 140 -5.81 14.22 -18.05
N SER A 141 -6.91 14.95 -17.85
CA SER A 141 -8.30 14.46 -17.99
C SER A 141 -9.26 15.65 -18.07
N THR A 142 -9.07 16.50 -19.09
CA THR A 142 -10.17 17.35 -19.56
C THR A 142 -11.04 16.49 -20.49
N THR A 143 -11.85 15.60 -19.91
CA THR A 143 -13.11 15.17 -20.53
C THR A 143 -14.21 16.15 -20.14
N ALA A 144 -13.90 17.45 -20.11
CA ALA A 144 -14.92 18.42 -20.45
C ALA A 144 -15.19 18.22 -21.94
N GLN A 145 -16.47 18.19 -22.33
CA GLN A 145 -16.84 18.35 -23.73
C GLN A 145 -15.97 19.43 -24.38
N PRO A 146 -15.65 19.36 -25.69
CA PRO A 146 -15.06 20.49 -26.36
C PRO A 146 -16.03 21.67 -26.21
N VAL A 147 -15.79 22.50 -25.20
CA VAL A 147 -16.16 23.90 -25.25
C VAL A 147 -15.39 24.34 -26.47
N ALA A 148 -16.12 24.60 -27.56
CA ALA A 148 -15.58 25.08 -28.81
C ALA A 148 -14.40 25.98 -28.46
N SER A 149 -13.22 25.61 -28.93
CA SER A 149 -12.02 26.41 -28.73
C SER A 149 -12.39 27.81 -29.16
N ALA A 150 -12.65 28.69 -28.20
CA ALA A 150 -12.53 30.10 -28.41
C ALA A 150 -11.04 30.26 -28.69
N SER A 151 -10.68 30.11 -29.97
CA SER A 151 -9.59 30.85 -30.54
C SER A 151 -9.70 32.21 -29.90
N GLY A 152 -8.66 32.59 -29.15
CA GLY A 152 -8.61 33.84 -28.41
C GLY A 152 -8.72 35.01 -29.38
N ASP A 153 -9.94 35.25 -29.86
CA ASP A 153 -10.29 36.40 -30.63
C ASP A 153 -10.53 37.47 -29.58
N LYS A 154 -9.49 38.26 -29.37
CA LYS A 154 -9.46 39.39 -28.45
C LYS A 154 -10.70 40.27 -28.61
N ALA A 155 -11.27 40.33 -29.82
CA ALA A 155 -12.52 41.02 -30.11
C ALA A 155 -13.73 40.45 -29.34
N ALA A 156 -13.85 39.13 -29.24
CA ALA A 156 -14.95 38.48 -28.51
C ALA A 156 -14.86 38.71 -27.00
N ILE A 157 -13.64 38.68 -26.45
CA ILE A 157 -13.41 38.97 -25.02
C ILE A 157 -13.72 40.43 -24.72
N LEU A 158 -13.32 41.36 -25.60
CA LEU A 158 -13.63 42.78 -25.45
C LEU A 158 -15.15 43.03 -25.52
N ALA A 159 -15.85 42.42 -26.48
CA ALA A 159 -17.30 42.54 -26.58
C ALA A 159 -18.02 42.07 -25.30
N GLN A 160 -17.55 40.96 -24.71
CA GLN A 160 -18.10 40.43 -23.45
C GLN A 160 -17.89 41.40 -22.27
N ILE A 161 -16.71 42.02 -22.18
CA ILE A 161 -16.40 43.02 -21.14
C ILE A 161 -17.26 44.27 -21.31
N HIS A 162 -17.45 44.75 -22.53
CA HIS A 162 -18.29 45.91 -22.80
C HIS A 162 -19.77 45.68 -22.44
N MET A 163 -20.32 44.48 -22.71
CA MET A 163 -21.69 44.16 -22.29
C MET A 163 -21.84 44.13 -20.76
N LEU A 164 -20.86 43.56 -20.05
CA LEU A 164 -20.90 43.48 -18.59
C LEU A 164 -20.80 44.86 -17.94
N LEU A 165 -20.01 45.77 -18.53
CA LEU A 165 -19.94 47.17 -18.08
C LEU A 165 -21.27 47.89 -18.29
N ALA A 166 -21.92 47.73 -19.45
CA ALA A 166 -23.24 48.32 -19.70
C ALA A 166 -24.30 47.80 -18.71
N GLN A 167 -24.27 46.50 -18.36
CA GLN A 167 -25.18 45.93 -17.37
C GLN A 167 -24.96 46.43 -15.94
N LEU A 168 -23.76 46.91 -15.63
CA LEU A 168 -23.43 47.49 -14.33
C LEU A 168 -23.72 48.99 -14.27
N GLU A 169 -23.86 49.67 -15.42
CA GLU A 169 -24.24 51.09 -15.49
C GLU A 169 -25.75 51.31 -15.53
N GLU A 170 -26.54 50.27 -15.85
CA GLU A 170 -28.01 50.30 -15.86
C GLU A 170 -28.67 49.79 -14.55
N GLY A 171 -27.89 49.46 -13.51
CA GLY A 171 -28.37 49.04 -12.18
C GLY A 171 -28.01 50.02 -11.08
#